data_AF-A0A7J2U2A8-F1
#
_entry.id   AF-A0A7J2U2A8-F1
#
_cell.length_a   1.000
_cell.length_b   1.000
_cell.length_c   1.000
_cell.angle_alpha   90.00
_cell.angle_beta   90.00
_cell.angle_gamma   90.00
#
_symmetry.space_group_name_H-M   'P 1'
#
loop_
_entity.id
_entity.type
_entity.pdbx_description
1 polymer ?
#
loop_
_entity_poly.entity_id
_entity_poly.type
_entity_poly.pdbx_seq_one_letter_code
_entity_poly.pdbx_strand_id
1 'polypeptide(L)' 'MVKLKCPKCGYVWDYKGRKQYYATCPNCFRKVNIARYRV' A
#
# COMPACT_ATOMS: atom_id res chain seq x y z
N MET A 1 -1.68 7.56 -9.95
CA MET A 1 -0.75 7.07 -8.91
C MET A 1 -1.52 7.02 -7.61
N VAL A 2 -1.47 5.91 -6.88
CA VAL A 2 -2.20 5.78 -5.59
C VAL A 2 -1.17 5.79 -4.47
N LYS A 3 -1.21 6.80 -3.59
CA LYS A 3 -0.38 6.78 -2.39
C LYS A 3 -0.98 5.81 -1.39
N LEU A 4 -0.16 4.91 -0.87
CA LEU A 4 -0.57 3.93 0.13
C LEU A 4 0.25 4.13 1.39
N LYS A 5 -0.42 4.07 2.54
CA LYS A 5 0.23 4.04 3.84
C LYS A 5 0.09 2.66 4.45
N CYS A 6 1.21 2.06 4.87
CA CYS A 6 1.15 0.82 5.62
C CYS A 6 0.57 1.08 7.01
N PRO A 7 -0.48 0.37 7.45
CA PRO A 7 -0.98 0.50 8.81
C PRO A 7 -0.04 -0.08 9.88
N LYS A 8 0.89 -0.96 9.49
CA LYS A 8 1.78 -1.62 10.44
C LYS A 8 3.05 -0.79 10.72
N CYS A 9 3.74 -0.35 9.67
CA CYS A 9 5.01 0.38 9.79
C CYS A 9 4.90 1.88 9.47
N GLY A 10 3.74 2.36 9.03
CA GLY A 10 3.53 3.76 8.65
C GLY A 10 4.18 4.18 7.33
N TYR A 11 4.93 3.28 6.66
CA TYR A 11 5.61 3.57 5.40
C TYR A 11 4.63 3.98 4.31
N VAL A 12 4.90 5.10 3.63
CA VAL A 12 4.09 5.63 2.54
C VAL A 12 4.82 5.41 1.22
N TRP A 13 4.13 4.87 0.22
CA TRP A 13 4.71 4.69 -1.11
C TRP A 13 3.68 4.93 -2.20
N ASP A 14 4.17 5.34 -3.37
CA ASP A 14 3.37 5.47 -4.57
C ASP A 14 3.18 4.11 -5.24
N TYR A 15 1.97 3.59 -5.16
CA TYR A 15 1.57 2.38 -5.85
C TYR A 15 1.24 2.69 -7.32
N LYS A 16 2.04 2.11 -8.22
CA LYS A 16 1.89 2.18 -9.69
C LYS A 16 1.38 0.88 -10.32
N GLY A 17 1.00 -0.11 -9.50
CA GLY A 17 0.57 -1.42 -10.01
C GLY A 17 -0.86 -1.43 -10.54
N ARG A 18 -1.17 -2.41 -11.40
CA ARG A 18 -2.54 -2.66 -11.92
C ARG A 18 -3.43 -3.44 -10.93
N LYS A 19 -2.89 -4.01 -9.85
CA LYS A 19 -3.72 -4.75 -8.89
C LYS A 19 -4.55 -3.76 -8.10
N GLN A 20 -5.86 -3.98 -8.03
CA GLN A 20 -6.80 -3.02 -7.42
C GLN A 20 -7.08 -3.31 -5.94
N TYR A 21 -6.74 -4.50 -5.45
CA TYR A 21 -7.16 -4.96 -4.12
C TYR A 21 -6.07 -4.90 -3.06
N TYR A 22 -4.88 -5.44 -3.36
CA TYR A 22 -3.80 -5.58 -2.38
C TYR A 22 -2.46 -5.15 -2.97
N ALA A 23 -1.75 -4.33 -2.21
CA ALA A 23 -0.35 -3.99 -2.42
C ALA A 23 0.49 -4.59 -1.30
N THR A 24 1.70 -5.02 -1.62
CA THR A 24 2.66 -5.44 -0.59
C THR A 24 3.45 -4.22 -0.16
N CYS A 25 3.51 -3.98 1.15
CA CYS A 25 4.39 -2.94 1.68
C CYS A 25 5.85 -3.37 1.47
N PRO A 26 6.70 -2.54 0.84
CA PRO A 26 8.09 -2.89 0.56
C PRO A 26 8.98 -2.90 1.81
N ASN A 27 8.54 -2.29 2.92
CA ASN A 27 9.32 -2.23 4.15
C ASN A 27 9.06 -3.45 5.07
N CYS A 28 7.80 -3.79 5.30
CA CYS A 28 7.44 -4.87 6.23
C CYS A 28 6.86 -6.12 5.55
N PHE A 29 6.81 -6.15 4.22
CA PHE A 29 6.23 -7.22 3.39
C PHE A 29 4.77 -7.59 3.72
N ARG A 30 4.07 -6.75 4.49
CA ARG A 30 2.66 -6.94 4.84
C ARG A 30 1.79 -6.63 3.63
N LYS A 31 0.76 -7.44 3.41
CA LYS A 31 -0.33 -7.13 2.46
C LYS A 31 -1.16 -5.96 3.01
N VAL A 32 -1.26 -4.89 2.25
CA VAL A 32 -2.01 -3.68 2.54
C VAL A 32 -3.13 -3.56 1.52
N ASN A 33 -4.35 -3.32 1.98
CA ASN A 33 -5.50 -3.16 1.10
C ASN A 33 -5.47 -1.76 0.48
N ILE A 34 -5.47 -1.71 -0.85
CA ILE A 34 -5.24 -0.48 -1.63
C ILE A 34 -6.42 0.48 -1.47
N ALA A 35 -7.64 -0.04 -1.53
CA ALA A 35 -8.85 0.77 -1.42
C ALA A 35 -9.01 1.39 -0.02
N ARG A 36 -8.63 0.64 1.02
CA ARG A 36 -8.80 1.03 2.43
C ARG A 36 -7.71 1.96 2.95
N TYR A 37 -6.49 1.85 2.45
CA TYR A 37 -5.31 2.58 2.95
C TYR A 37 -4.71 3.54 1.92
N ARG A 38 -5.52 3.98 0.96
CA ARG A 38 -5.17 5.11 0.10
C ARG A 38 -5.08 6.39 0.93
N VAL A 39 -4.04 7.17 0.69
CA VAL A 39 -3.83 8.51 1.25
C VAL A 39 -3.97 9.55 0.15
#